data_AF-A0A6J5XCU7-F1
#
_entry.id   AF-A0A6J5XCU7-F1
#
_cell.length_a   1.000
_cell.length_b   1.000
_cell.length_c   1.000
_cell.angle_alpha   90.00
_cell.angle_beta   90.00
_cell.angle_gamma   90.00
#
_symmetry.space_group_name_H-M   'P 1'
#
loop_
_entity.id
_entity.type
_entity.pdbx_description
1 polymer ?
#
loop_
_entity_poly.entity_id
_entity_poly.type
_entity_poly.pdbx_seq_one_letter_code
_entity_poly.pdbx_strand_id
1 'polypeptide(L)'
;MERQRAVSQTNVTTSSALTGFFWLLSSRPRVQLAILKELETIRIRNGKSIGDTYSFDELRDMHYLHAAISEAMRLYPPVPALADPEIF
;
A
#
# COMPACT_ATOMS: atom_id res chain seq x y z
N MET A 1 6.29 -30.83 1.46
CA MET A 1 7.01 -29.77 2.20
C MET A 1 7.19 -28.46 1.42
N GLU A 2 6.64 -28.29 0.21
CA GLU A 2 6.75 -27.01 -0.55
C GLU A 2 5.62 -26.01 -0.31
N ARG A 3 4.45 -26.48 0.15
CA ARG A 3 3.28 -25.60 0.37
C ARG A 3 3.43 -24.66 1.58
N GLN A 4 4.35 -24.94 2.51
CA GLN A 4 4.60 -24.09 3.68
C GLN A 4 5.54 -22.91 3.39
N ARG A 5 6.37 -22.98 2.34
CA ARG A 5 7.28 -21.87 1.97
C ARG A 5 6.55 -20.70 1.31
N ALA A 6 5.45 -20.97 0.59
CA ALA A 6 4.64 -19.93 -0.03
C ALA A 6 3.79 -19.13 1.00
N VAL A 7 3.37 -19.77 2.09
CA VAL A 7 2.53 -19.13 3.13
C VAL A 7 3.35 -18.26 4.08
N SER A 8 4.65 -18.57 4.28
CA SER A 8 5.58 -17.74 5.06
C SER A 8 6.08 -16.50 4.31
N GLN A 9 5.71 -16.33 3.04
CA GLN A 9 6.19 -15.22 2.21
C GLN A 9 5.13 -14.12 2.07
N THR A 10 3.85 -14.40 2.31
CA THR A 10 2.77 -13.41 2.19
C THR A 10 2.61 -12.53 3.44
N ASN A 11 2.91 -13.06 4.62
CA ASN A 11 2.81 -12.36 5.91
C ASN A 11 3.95 -11.36 6.14
N VAL A 12 5.17 -11.70 5.73
CA VAL A 12 6.34 -10.79 5.86
C VAL A 12 6.27 -9.66 4.82
N THR A 13 5.60 -9.88 3.69
CA THR A 13 5.49 -8.94 2.56
C THR A 13 4.46 -7.83 2.81
N THR A 14 3.25 -8.16 3.28
CA THR A 14 2.21 -7.13 3.51
C THR A 14 2.51 -6.28 4.73
N SER A 15 3.02 -6.87 5.81
CA SER A 15 3.33 -6.14 7.05
C SER A 15 4.50 -5.16 6.87
N SER A 16 5.56 -5.57 6.16
CA SER A 16 6.70 -4.69 5.86
C SER A 16 6.32 -3.56 4.90
N ALA A 17 5.55 -3.85 3.85
CA ALA A 17 5.04 -2.84 2.93
C ALA A 17 4.16 -1.80 3.63
N LEU A 18 3.24 -2.24 4.50
CA LEU A 18 2.40 -1.34 5.30
C LEU A 18 3.23 -0.50 6.27
N THR A 19 4.23 -1.10 6.93
CA THR A 19 5.14 -0.38 7.83
C THR A 19 5.90 0.73 7.07
N GLY A 20 6.48 0.40 5.92
CA GLY A 20 7.16 1.37 5.06
C GLY A 20 6.23 2.47 4.54
N PHE A 21 5.00 2.10 4.16
CA PHE A 21 3.97 3.04 3.75
C PHE A 21 3.60 4.03 4.88
N PHE A 22 3.31 3.54 6.09
CA PHE A 22 2.97 4.41 7.22
C PHE A 22 4.15 5.29 7.65
N TRP A 23 5.37 4.78 7.58
CA TRP A 23 6.57 5.59 7.80
C TRP A 23 6.72 6.73 6.78
N LEU A 24 6.45 6.47 5.51
CA LEU A 24 6.46 7.50 4.46
C LEU A 24 5.35 8.53 4.69
N LEU A 25 4.16 8.11 5.13
CA LEU A 25 3.06 9.02 5.45
C LEU A 25 3.38 9.92 6.64
N SER A 26 3.94 9.35 7.72
CA SER A 26 4.30 10.13 8.92
C SER A 26 5.36 11.20 8.62
N SER A 27 6.26 10.91 7.68
CA SER A 27 7.34 11.82 7.29
C SER A 27 6.94 12.82 6.20
N ARG A 28 5.82 12.61 5.50
CA ARG A 28 5.40 13.40 4.32
C ARG A 28 3.95 13.88 4.46
N PRO A 29 3.67 14.93 5.27
CA PRO A 29 2.32 15.42 5.52
C PRO A 29 1.58 15.87 4.25
N ARG A 30 2.31 16.32 3.21
CA ARG A 30 1.72 16.65 1.91
C ARG A 30 1.07 15.44 1.22
N VAL A 31 1.71 14.26 1.30
CA VAL A 31 1.20 13.01 0.72
C VAL A 31 -0.03 12.56 1.51
N GLN A 32 0.02 12.62 2.84
CA GLN A 32 -1.12 12.32 3.69
C GLN A 32 -2.33 13.21 3.38
N LEU A 33 -2.14 14.53 3.26
CA LEU A 33 -3.22 15.48 2.92
C LEU A 33 -3.80 15.21 1.53
N ALA A 34 -2.97 14.85 0.55
CA ALA A 34 -3.43 14.51 -0.79
C ALA A 34 -4.32 13.25 -0.78
N ILE A 35 -3.92 12.21 -0.03
CA ILE A 35 -4.74 11.00 0.16
C ILE A 35 -6.07 11.35 0.85
N LEU A 36 -6.05 12.12 1.94
CA LEU A 36 -7.27 12.50 2.65
C LEU A 36 -8.24 13.29 1.75
N LYS A 37 -7.72 14.19 0.92
CA LYS A 37 -8.51 14.95 -0.05
C LYS A 37 -9.11 14.05 -1.14
N GLU A 38 -8.36 13.06 -1.63
CA GLU A 38 -8.88 12.06 -2.56
C GLU A 38 -10.03 11.27 -1.93
N LEU A 39 -9.84 10.74 -0.71
CA LEU A 39 -10.87 9.98 0.01
C LEU A 39 -12.11 10.84 0.28
N GLU A 40 -11.93 12.09 0.68
CA GLU A 40 -13.05 13.03 0.88
C GLU A 40 -13.83 13.29 -0.41
N THR A 41 -13.12 13.50 -1.52
CA THR A 41 -13.75 13.71 -2.83
C THR A 41 -14.58 12.48 -3.24
N ILE A 42 -14.03 11.28 -3.05
CA ILE A 42 -14.71 10.02 -3.36
C ILE A 42 -15.91 9.79 -2.45
N ARG A 43 -15.81 10.15 -1.17
CA ARG A 43 -16.91 10.06 -0.22
C ARG A 43 -18.05 11.01 -0.60
N ILE A 44 -17.75 12.28 -0.87
CA ILE A 44 -18.74 13.32 -1.20
C ILE A 44 -19.47 12.98 -2.51
N ARG A 45 -18.76 12.59 -3.57
CA ARG A 45 -19.38 12.28 -4.87
C ARG A 45 -20.34 11.08 -4.80
N ASN A 46 -20.14 10.17 -3.84
CA ASN A 46 -20.97 9.00 -3.63
C ASN A 46 -22.03 9.19 -2.51
N GLY A 47 -22.17 10.42 -1.99
CA GLY A 47 -23.18 10.74 -0.97
C GLY A 47 -22.96 10.05 0.38
N LYS A 48 -21.71 9.70 0.71
CA LYS A 48 -21.34 8.97 1.93
C LYS A 48 -20.95 9.87 3.08
N SER A 49 -21.14 9.37 4.30
CA SER A 49 -20.71 9.98 5.55
C SER A 49 -19.37 9.44 6.04
N ILE A 50 -18.75 10.13 6.99
CA ILE A 50 -17.52 9.65 7.63
C ILE A 50 -17.83 8.35 8.37
N GLY A 51 -17.08 7.29 8.06
CA GLY A 51 -17.27 5.96 8.66
C GLY A 51 -18.01 4.96 7.77
N ASP A 52 -18.64 5.42 6.69
CA ASP A 52 -19.24 4.52 5.70
C ASP A 52 -18.15 3.70 4.99
N THR A 53 -18.47 2.45 4.66
CA THR A 53 -17.57 1.56 3.94
C THR A 53 -17.50 1.91 2.46
N TYR A 54 -16.33 1.70 1.85
CA TYR A 54 -16.16 1.88 0.41
C TYR A 54 -16.50 0.59 -0.35
N SER A 55 -17.19 0.73 -1.47
CA SER A 55 -17.42 -0.37 -2.43
C SER A 55 -16.13 -0.67 -3.20
N PHE A 56 -16.08 -1.82 -3.87
CA PHE A 56 -14.93 -2.17 -4.70
C PHE A 56 -14.65 -1.14 -5.80
N ASP A 57 -15.69 -0.63 -6.46
CA ASP A 57 -15.53 0.37 -7.51
C ASP A 57 -15.02 1.71 -6.96
N GLU A 58 -15.45 2.10 -5.75
CA GLU A 58 -14.94 3.31 -5.11
C GLU A 58 -13.46 3.18 -4.70
N LEU A 59 -13.05 1.99 -4.25
CA LEU A 59 -11.64 1.71 -3.96
C LEU A 59 -10.76 1.80 -5.21
N ARG A 60 -11.29 1.39 -6.38
CA ARG A 60 -10.55 1.47 -7.65
C ARG A 60 -10.24 2.91 -8.06
N ASP A 61 -11.08 3.85 -7.65
CA ASP A 61 -10.90 5.27 -7.96
C ASP A 61 -9.93 6.00 -7.02
N MET A 62 -9.39 5.32 -6.00
CA MET A 62 -8.37 5.85 -5.09
C MET A 62 -6.98 5.80 -5.72
N HIS A 63 -6.81 6.52 -6.83
CA HIS A 63 -5.61 6.45 -7.67
C HIS A 63 -4.34 6.94 -6.96
N TYR A 64 -4.44 8.01 -6.18
CA TYR A 64 -3.31 8.58 -5.46
C TYR A 64 -2.89 7.69 -4.29
N LEU A 65 -3.86 7.12 -3.56
CA LEU A 65 -3.57 6.11 -2.54
C LEU A 65 -2.87 4.89 -3.16
N HIS A 66 -3.37 4.39 -4.29
CA HIS A 66 -2.76 3.27 -5.01
C HIS A 66 -1.32 3.59 -5.46
N ALA A 67 -1.09 4.79 -6.00
CA ALA A 67 0.25 5.26 -6.36
C ALA A 67 1.18 5.35 -5.14
N ALA A 68 0.69 5.84 -3.99
CA ALA A 68 1.48 5.96 -2.77
C ALA A 68 1.87 4.58 -2.19
N ILE A 69 0.96 3.60 -2.23
CA ILE A 69 1.26 2.21 -1.84
C ILE A 69 2.28 1.59 -2.81
N SER A 70 2.12 1.82 -4.11
CA SER A 70 3.04 1.33 -5.15
C SER A 70 4.45 1.89 -4.95
N GLU A 71 4.56 3.18 -4.64
CA GLU A 71 5.85 3.82 -4.36
C GLU A 71 6.48 3.31 -3.06
N ALA A 72 5.67 3.04 -2.02
CA ALA A 72 6.18 2.43 -0.79
C ALA A 72 6.78 1.04 -1.06
N MET A 73 6.14 0.22 -1.90
CA MET A 73 6.68 -1.09 -2.31
C MET A 73 7.93 -0.97 -3.18
N ARG A 74 8.07 0.09 -3.99
CA ARG A 74 9.30 0.36 -4.77
C ARG A 74 10.47 0.73 -3.87
N LEU A 75 10.22 1.51 -2.81
CA LEU A 75 11.23 1.97 -1.86
C LEU A 75 11.61 0.91 -0.84
N TYR A 76 10.66 0.07 -0.44
CA TYR A 76 10.83 -1.01 0.53
C TYR A 76 10.37 -2.33 -0.11
N PRO A 77 11.12 -2.85 -1.09
CA PRO A 77 10.76 -4.09 -1.74
C PRO A 77 10.70 -5.23 -0.71
N PRO A 78 9.57 -5.96 -0.63
CA PRO A 78 9.36 -6.99 0.39
C PRO A 78 10.26 -8.23 0.23
N VAL A 79 10.99 -8.33 -0.88
CA VAL A 79 12.02 -9.33 -1.13
C VAL A 79 13.30 -8.54 -1.44
N PRO A 80 14.37 -8.66 -0.64
CA PRO A 80 15.68 -8.21 -1.08
C PRO A 80 15.93 -8.88 -2.42
N ALA A 81 16.26 -8.13 -3.47
CA ALA A 81 16.71 -8.73 -4.72
C ALA A 81 17.72 -9.83 -4.37
N LEU A 82 17.38 -11.07 -4.66
CA LEU A 82 18.27 -12.22 -4.55
C LEU A 82 19.51 -11.89 -5.38
N ALA A 83 20.50 -11.29 -4.75
CA ALA A 83 21.87 -11.36 -5.20
C ALA A 83 22.33 -12.77 -4.78
N ASP A 84 22.05 -13.76 -5.63
CA ASP A 84 22.81 -15.01 -5.57
C ASP A 84 24.25 -14.66 -5.98
N PRO A 85 25.24 -14.77 -5.09
CA PRO A 85 26.63 -14.45 -5.40
C PRO A 85 27.36 -15.61 -6.10
N GLU A 86 26.68 -16.69 -6.50
CA GLU A 86 27.33 -17.90 -7.05
C GLU A 86 27.16 -18.10 -8.57
N ILE A 87 27.02 -17.01 -9.33
CA ILE A 87 27.21 -17.07 -10.79
C ILE A 87 28.33 -16.12 -11.21
N PHE A 88 29.56 -16.45 -10.78
CA PHE A 88 30.81 -16.19 -11.48
C PHE A 88 31.80 -17.31 -11.15
#